data_AF-A0A561BT71-F1
#
_entry.id   AF-A0A561BT71-F1
#
_cell.length_a   1.000
_cell.length_b   1.000
_cell.length_c   1.000
_cell.angle_alpha   90.00
_cell.angle_beta   90.00
_cell.angle_gamma   90.00
#
_symmetry.space_group_name_H-M   'P 1'
#
loop_
_entity.id
_entity.type
_entity.pdbx_description
1 polymer ?
#
loop_
_entity_poly.entity_id
_entity_poly.type
_entity_poly.pdbx_seq_one_letter_code
_entity_poly.pdbx_strand_id
1 'polypeptide(L)'
;MTGQDLDPNHRVYDAEPVGHGLTFIEPANDGALGMTITTPSVLPLRAREWAGILKLVQAGKEPPLEEILSRDARAAHRRYATRRAIIDAATALEISLGRYVRDRSDHLPDKQRNRINDRTALGTWVSIAEESGLPLAVPVDRLRELSHLRNDAAHHGSAPSHWDAAQAVQVMIDFLGAHGRFRRTGQREPDGGEWVLVDSGSSNDNSGDTKADPAAT
;
A
#
# COMPACT_ATOMS: atom_id res chain seq x y z
N MET A 1 -14.46 -18.74 -7.23
CA MET A 1 -15.43 -17.68 -6.94
C MET A 1 -16.78 -18.34 -6.83
N THR A 2 -17.34 -18.45 -5.64
CA THR A 2 -18.76 -18.75 -5.49
C THR A 2 -19.51 -17.51 -6.00
N GLY A 3 -20.58 -17.66 -6.77
CA GLY A 3 -21.35 -16.53 -7.34
C GLY A 3 -22.00 -15.57 -6.33
N GLN A 4 -21.55 -15.59 -5.08
CA GLN A 4 -21.95 -14.74 -3.96
C GLN A 4 -21.32 -13.34 -4.04
N ASP A 5 -20.23 -13.16 -4.79
CA ASP A 5 -19.54 -11.87 -4.97
C ASP A 5 -20.33 -10.83 -5.81
N LEU A 6 -21.46 -11.22 -6.40
CA LEU A 6 -22.19 -10.39 -7.37
C LEU A 6 -23.50 -9.78 -6.85
N ASP A 7 -24.02 -10.23 -5.70
CA ASP A 7 -25.19 -9.62 -5.07
C ASP A 7 -24.77 -8.92 -3.77
N PRO A 8 -24.74 -7.57 -3.73
CA PRO A 8 -24.38 -6.82 -2.53
C PRO A 8 -25.42 -6.98 -1.40
N ASN A 9 -26.60 -7.53 -1.68
CA ASN A 9 -27.59 -7.91 -0.67
C ASN A 9 -27.49 -9.38 -0.25
N HIS A 10 -26.54 -10.14 -0.81
CA HIS A 10 -26.32 -11.53 -0.44
C HIS A 10 -25.94 -11.60 1.04
N ARG A 11 -26.72 -12.36 1.81
CA ARG A 11 -26.56 -12.45 3.25
C ARG A 11 -25.23 -13.16 3.55
N VAL A 12 -24.30 -12.43 4.14
CA VAL A 12 -23.06 -12.99 4.68
C VAL A 12 -23.40 -13.67 6.00
N TYR A 13 -22.99 -14.93 6.15
CA TYR A 13 -23.07 -15.65 7.40
C TYR A 13 -21.68 -15.70 8.01
N ASP A 14 -21.55 -15.24 9.25
CA ASP A 14 -20.37 -15.53 10.05
C ASP A 14 -20.41 -17.03 10.38
N ALA A 15 -19.30 -17.72 10.11
CA ALA A 15 -19.16 -19.12 10.48
C ALA A 15 -18.44 -19.18 11.82
N GLU A 16 -19.09 -19.78 12.83
CA GLU A 16 -18.47 -20.15 14.09
C GLU A 16 -18.19 -21.65 14.10
N PRO A 17 -17.01 -22.12 13.64
CA PRO A 17 -16.63 -23.50 13.87
C PRO A 17 -16.27 -23.70 15.35
N VAL A 18 -17.04 -24.57 16.01
CA VAL A 18 -16.60 -25.22 17.25
C VAL A 18 -15.55 -26.28 16.88
N GLY A 19 -14.45 -26.35 17.63
CA GLY A 19 -13.39 -27.35 17.39
C GLY A 19 -13.94 -28.78 17.37
N HIS A 20 -13.25 -29.67 16.63
CA HIS A 20 -13.66 -31.07 16.47
C HIS A 20 -13.86 -31.74 17.86
N GLY A 21 -15.09 -32.16 18.17
CA GLY A 21 -15.45 -32.78 19.45
C GLY A 21 -16.13 -31.88 20.48
N LEU A 22 -16.39 -30.61 20.18
CA LEU A 22 -17.11 -29.69 21.08
C LEU A 22 -18.55 -29.47 20.58
N THR A 23 -19.53 -29.71 21.46
CA THR A 23 -20.94 -29.42 21.20
C THR A 23 -21.38 -28.28 22.13
N PHE A 24 -21.98 -27.22 21.59
CA PHE A 24 -22.55 -26.16 22.42
C PHE A 24 -23.73 -26.73 23.23
N ILE A 25 -23.68 -26.52 24.54
CA ILE A 25 -24.83 -26.66 25.43
C ILE A 25 -25.14 -25.21 25.84
N GLU A 26 -26.27 -24.67 25.39
CA GLU A 26 -26.70 -23.29 25.64
C GLU A 26 -26.77 -22.95 27.16
N PRO A 27 -26.60 -21.66 27.54
CA PRO A 27 -26.64 -20.46 26.71
C PRO A 27 -25.26 -19.88 26.35
N ALA A 28 -25.26 -18.96 25.38
CA ALA A 28 -24.09 -18.24 24.89
C ALA A 28 -23.37 -17.52 26.05
N ASN A 29 -22.18 -18.02 26.41
CA ASN A 29 -21.29 -17.34 27.33
C ASN A 29 -20.41 -16.36 26.53
N ASP A 30 -20.37 -15.10 26.98
CA ASP A 30 -19.55 -13.97 26.50
C ASP A 30 -18.01 -14.18 26.55
N GLY A 31 -17.55 -15.44 26.52
CA GLY A 31 -16.15 -15.81 26.61
C GLY A 31 -15.82 -17.20 26.05
N ALA A 32 -16.72 -17.80 25.25
CA ALA A 32 -16.41 -19.05 24.58
C ALA A 32 -15.25 -18.85 23.57
N LEU A 33 -14.29 -19.78 23.57
CA LEU A 33 -13.21 -19.94 22.59
C LEU A 33 -13.75 -20.32 21.21
N GLY A 34 -14.69 -19.53 20.68
CA GLY A 34 -15.19 -19.64 19.32
C GLY A 34 -14.31 -18.82 18.38
N MET A 35 -13.97 -19.40 17.23
CA MET A 35 -13.35 -18.65 16.15
C MET A 35 -14.47 -18.08 15.28
N THR A 36 -14.73 -16.78 15.33
CA THR A 36 -15.67 -16.14 14.39
C THR A 36 -14.94 -15.91 13.06
N ILE A 37 -15.32 -16.64 12.01
CA ILE A 37 -14.88 -16.38 10.64
C ILE A 37 -15.88 -15.43 10.01
N THR A 38 -15.53 -14.14 9.95
CA THR A 38 -16.33 -13.14 9.24
C THR A 38 -15.94 -13.12 7.77
N THR A 39 -16.93 -13.13 6.87
CA THR A 39 -16.64 -12.84 5.45
C THR A 39 -16.55 -11.32 5.31
N PRO A 40 -15.45 -10.76 4.76
CA PRO A 40 -15.32 -9.32 4.63
C PRO A 40 -16.47 -8.75 3.80
N SER A 41 -17.16 -7.74 4.32
CA SER A 41 -18.23 -7.07 3.60
C SER A 41 -17.66 -6.27 2.44
N VAL A 42 -18.15 -6.52 1.23
CA VAL A 42 -17.83 -5.71 0.06
C VAL A 42 -18.60 -4.40 0.20
N LEU A 43 -17.88 -3.30 0.46
CA LEU A 43 -18.49 -1.97 0.44
C LEU A 43 -18.80 -1.59 -1.02
N PRO A 44 -20.08 -1.42 -1.39
CA PRO A 44 -20.43 -1.05 -2.75
C PRO A 44 -19.88 0.33 -3.10
N LEU A 45 -19.33 0.46 -4.30
CA LEU A 45 -18.89 1.75 -4.85
C LEU A 45 -20.07 2.70 -4.95
N ARG A 46 -19.92 3.91 -4.41
CA ARG A 46 -20.95 4.95 -4.52
C ARG A 46 -20.93 5.54 -5.92
N ALA A 47 -22.09 6.01 -6.40
CA ALA A 47 -22.21 6.60 -7.75
C ALA A 47 -21.18 7.73 -8.02
N ARG A 48 -20.86 8.54 -7.00
CA ARG A 48 -19.84 9.60 -7.08
C ARG A 48 -18.40 9.08 -7.17
N GLU A 49 -18.08 7.99 -6.47
CA GLU A 49 -16.76 7.35 -6.51
C GLU A 49 -16.57 6.72 -7.88
N TRP A 50 -17.63 6.07 -8.40
CA TRP A 50 -17.67 5.58 -9.77
C TRP A 50 -17.46 6.69 -10.80
N ALA A 51 -18.17 7.81 -10.67
CA ALA A 51 -17.98 8.98 -11.54
C ALA A 51 -16.55 9.54 -11.44
N GLY A 52 -15.96 9.57 -10.24
CA GLY A 52 -14.56 9.97 -10.03
C GLY A 52 -13.58 9.06 -10.76
N ILE A 53 -13.77 7.73 -10.66
CA ILE A 53 -12.97 6.74 -11.39
C ILE A 53 -13.09 6.95 -12.89
N LEU A 54 -14.32 7.11 -13.41
CA LEU A 54 -14.54 7.34 -14.85
C LEU A 54 -13.86 8.61 -15.36
N LYS A 55 -13.80 9.69 -14.57
CA LYS A 55 -13.04 10.91 -14.91
C LYS A 55 -11.54 10.65 -15.01
N LEU A 56 -10.98 9.88 -14.07
CA LEU A 56 -9.56 9.50 -14.11
C LEU A 56 -9.24 8.64 -15.34
N VAL A 57 -10.13 7.68 -15.65
CA VAL A 57 -10.02 6.84 -16.86
C VAL A 57 -10.10 7.68 -18.13
N GLN A 58 -11.06 8.61 -18.21
CA GLN A 58 -11.19 9.54 -19.34
C GLN A 58 -9.91 10.38 -19.53
N ALA A 59 -9.27 10.78 -18.43
CA ALA A 59 -8.01 11.52 -18.45
C ALA A 59 -6.77 10.65 -18.70
N GLY A 60 -6.93 9.33 -18.94
CA GLY A 60 -5.83 8.40 -19.14
C GLY A 60 -4.92 8.24 -17.91
N LYS A 61 -5.44 8.52 -16.70
CA LYS A 61 -4.68 8.42 -15.46
C LYS A 61 -4.71 6.98 -14.96
N GLU A 62 -3.54 6.36 -14.91
CA GLU A 62 -3.35 5.03 -14.31
C GLU A 62 -3.12 5.15 -12.79
N PRO A 63 -3.54 4.15 -12.00
CA PRO A 63 -3.21 4.12 -10.58
C PRO A 63 -1.69 4.01 -10.38
N PRO A 64 -1.13 4.61 -9.31
CA PRO A 64 0.28 4.47 -8.97
C PRO A 64 0.69 3.00 -8.85
N LEU A 65 1.89 2.67 -9.34
CA LEU A 65 2.37 1.29 -9.38
C LEU A 65 2.43 0.64 -7.99
N GLU A 66 2.81 1.39 -6.96
CA GLU A 66 2.86 0.90 -5.59
C GLU A 66 1.48 0.46 -5.05
N GLU A 67 0.39 1.04 -5.55
CA GLU A 67 -0.97 0.67 -5.17
C GLU A 67 -1.44 -0.61 -5.86
N ILE A 68 -1.06 -0.77 -7.13
CA ILE A 68 -1.26 -2.02 -7.88
C ILE A 68 -0.52 -3.16 -7.18
N LEU A 69 0.76 -2.94 -6.85
CA LEU A 69 1.57 -3.91 -6.12
C LEU A 69 1.01 -4.20 -4.73
N SER A 70 0.51 -3.19 -4.01
CA SER A 70 -0.16 -3.38 -2.72
C SER A 70 -1.43 -4.23 -2.81
N ARG A 71 -2.25 -4.02 -3.84
CA ARG A 71 -3.41 -4.89 -4.14
C ARG A 71 -2.95 -6.32 -4.42
N ASP A 72 -1.94 -6.48 -5.26
CA ASP A 72 -1.46 -7.79 -5.70
C ASP A 72 -0.78 -8.57 -4.56
N ALA A 73 -0.01 -7.90 -3.70
CA ALA A 73 0.57 -8.47 -2.50
C ALA A 73 -0.51 -9.03 -1.55
N ARG A 74 -1.58 -8.26 -1.30
CA ARG A 74 -2.72 -8.71 -0.48
C ARG A 74 -3.44 -9.89 -1.12
N ALA A 75 -3.63 -9.88 -2.44
CA ALA A 75 -4.26 -10.98 -3.16
C ALA A 75 -3.39 -12.25 -3.14
N ALA A 76 -2.08 -12.11 -3.29
CA ALA A 76 -1.12 -13.21 -3.20
C ALA A 76 -1.08 -13.81 -1.80
N HIS A 77 -1.08 -12.98 -0.76
CA HIS A 77 -1.13 -13.42 0.64
C HIS A 77 -2.38 -14.26 0.93
N ARG A 78 -3.57 -13.78 0.55
CA ARG A 78 -4.84 -14.53 0.69
C ARG A 78 -4.87 -15.87 -0.05
N ARG A 79 -4.02 -16.04 -1.08
CA ARG A 79 -3.90 -17.26 -1.87
C ARG A 79 -2.73 -18.15 -1.43
N TYR A 80 -2.11 -17.86 -0.28
CA TYR A 80 -0.93 -18.58 0.24
C TYR A 80 0.30 -18.51 -0.69
N ALA A 81 0.36 -17.54 -1.61
CA ALA A 81 1.51 -17.30 -2.47
C ALA A 81 2.54 -16.41 -1.73
N THR A 82 3.11 -16.92 -0.63
CA THR A 82 3.90 -16.14 0.35
C THR A 82 5.09 -15.40 -0.28
N ARG A 83 5.88 -16.09 -1.10
CA ARG A 83 7.03 -15.51 -1.81
C ARG A 83 6.62 -14.32 -2.68
N ARG A 84 5.53 -14.48 -3.45
CA ARG A 84 5.02 -13.42 -4.33
C ARG A 84 4.49 -12.24 -3.51
N ALA A 85 3.75 -12.52 -2.43
CA ALA A 85 3.23 -11.50 -1.53
C ALA A 85 4.35 -10.62 -0.95
N ILE A 86 5.45 -11.23 -0.50
CA ILE A 86 6.61 -10.50 0.05
C ILE A 86 7.30 -9.66 -1.02
N ILE A 87 7.52 -10.21 -2.22
CA ILE A 87 8.15 -9.48 -3.32
C ILE A 87 7.30 -8.27 -3.72
N ASP A 88 5.99 -8.45 -3.93
CA ASP A 88 5.11 -7.35 -4.30
C ASP A 88 5.02 -6.30 -3.18
N ALA A 89 4.95 -6.74 -1.91
CA ALA A 89 4.90 -5.84 -0.76
C ALA A 89 6.17 -4.99 -0.59
N ALA A 90 7.32 -5.63 -0.67
CA ALA A 90 8.61 -4.94 -0.58
C ALA A 90 8.84 -4.01 -1.78
N THR A 91 8.39 -4.38 -2.97
CA THR A 91 8.50 -3.53 -4.17
C THR A 91 7.61 -2.29 -4.05
N ALA A 92 6.38 -2.44 -3.57
CA ALA A 92 5.49 -1.31 -3.30
C ALA A 92 6.11 -0.33 -2.29
N LEU A 93 6.70 -0.88 -1.22
CA LEU A 93 7.37 -0.08 -0.20
C LEU A 93 8.64 0.59 -0.75
N GLU A 94 9.43 -0.09 -1.56
CA GLU A 94 10.64 0.48 -2.20
C GLU A 94 10.30 1.70 -3.07
N ILE A 95 9.24 1.61 -3.88
CA ILE A 95 8.78 2.74 -4.70
C ILE A 95 8.34 3.91 -3.82
N SER A 96 7.52 3.65 -2.79
CA SER A 96 7.00 4.68 -1.91
C SER A 96 8.10 5.35 -1.07
N LEU A 97 8.99 4.55 -0.47
CA LEU A 97 10.12 5.04 0.33
C LEU A 97 11.14 5.77 -0.55
N GLY A 98 11.46 5.24 -1.73
CA GLY A 98 12.38 5.89 -2.67
C GLY A 98 11.88 7.26 -3.11
N ARG A 99 10.57 7.40 -3.38
CA ARG A 99 9.93 8.71 -3.60
C ARG A 99 10.05 9.60 -2.37
N TYR A 100 9.63 9.11 -1.20
CA TYR A 100 9.66 9.88 0.05
C TYR A 100 11.03 10.48 0.39
N VAL A 101 12.10 9.70 0.14
CA VAL A 101 13.50 10.13 0.32
C VAL A 101 13.90 11.13 -0.77
N ARG A 102 13.55 10.87 -2.04
CA ARG A 102 13.84 11.78 -3.16
C ARG A 102 13.18 13.15 -3.00
N ASP A 103 11.93 13.20 -2.53
CA ASP A 103 11.22 14.45 -2.25
C ASP A 103 11.90 15.29 -1.15
N ARG A 104 12.85 14.71 -0.40
CA ARG A 104 13.63 15.37 0.65
C ARG A 104 15.11 15.46 0.33
N SER A 105 15.53 15.13 -0.90
CA SER A 105 16.94 15.02 -1.28
C SER A 105 17.74 16.30 -0.97
N ASP A 106 17.11 17.45 -1.09
CA ASP A 106 17.72 18.76 -0.86
C ASP A 106 18.10 19.01 0.60
N HIS A 107 17.45 18.31 1.52
CA HIS A 107 17.69 18.39 2.96
C HIS A 107 18.59 17.26 3.48
N LEU A 108 19.00 16.32 2.61
CA LEU A 108 19.89 15.24 2.99
C LEU A 108 21.36 15.71 2.99
N PRO A 109 22.19 15.20 3.91
CA PRO A 109 23.63 15.37 3.85
C PRO A 109 24.19 14.87 2.51
N ASP A 110 25.22 15.53 1.96
CA ASP A 110 25.80 15.18 0.65
C ASP A 110 26.19 13.71 0.53
N LYS A 111 26.73 13.14 1.61
CA LYS A 111 27.06 11.71 1.70
C LYS A 111 25.86 10.81 1.38
N GLN A 112 24.67 11.17 1.84
CA GLN A 112 23.44 10.40 1.62
C GLN A 112 22.82 10.69 0.26
N ARG A 113 22.85 11.97 -0.16
CA ARG A 113 22.37 12.39 -1.48
C ARG A 113 23.09 11.66 -2.61
N ASN A 114 24.41 11.48 -2.48
CA ASN A 114 25.23 10.76 -3.46
C ASN A 114 24.93 9.25 -3.57
N ARG A 115 24.15 8.68 -2.63
CA ARG A 115 23.73 7.27 -2.66
C ARG A 115 22.41 7.05 -3.43
N ILE A 116 21.71 8.13 -3.77
CA ILE A 116 20.44 8.11 -4.50
C ILE A 116 20.74 7.96 -5.99
N ASN A 117 20.35 6.82 -6.58
CA ASN A 117 20.46 6.56 -8.01
C ASN A 117 19.37 5.57 -8.47
N ASP A 118 19.32 5.28 -9.77
CA ASP A 118 18.29 4.40 -10.37
C ASP A 118 18.40 2.93 -9.92
N ARG A 119 19.50 2.52 -9.30
CA ARG A 119 19.76 1.16 -8.81
C ARG A 119 19.66 1.05 -7.29
N THR A 120 19.26 2.11 -6.60
CA THR A 120 19.13 2.10 -5.13
C THR A 120 18.05 1.10 -4.72
N ALA A 121 18.46 0.02 -4.04
CA ALA A 121 17.57 -1.03 -3.54
C ALA A 121 16.93 -0.63 -2.19
N LEU A 122 15.86 -1.34 -1.81
CA LEU A 122 15.14 -1.13 -0.55
C LEU A 122 16.05 -0.94 0.67
N GLY A 123 17.00 -1.85 0.90
CA GLY A 123 17.91 -1.75 2.04
C GLY A 123 18.75 -0.47 2.06
N THR A 124 19.13 0.05 0.87
CA THR A 124 19.83 1.32 0.76
C THR A 124 18.92 2.50 1.08
N TRP A 125 17.66 2.48 0.63
CA TRP A 125 16.68 3.51 1.00
C TRP A 125 16.42 3.57 2.51
N VAL A 126 16.29 2.40 3.15
CA VAL A 126 16.10 2.30 4.60
C VAL A 126 17.30 2.91 5.35
N SER A 127 18.52 2.56 4.95
CA SER A 127 19.75 3.10 5.55
C SER A 127 19.89 4.61 5.32
N ILE A 128 19.56 5.13 4.14
CA ILE A 128 19.55 6.58 3.89
C ILE A 128 18.56 7.29 4.82
N ALA A 129 17.34 6.76 4.93
CA ALA A 129 16.30 7.38 5.73
C ALA A 129 16.66 7.38 7.23
N GLU A 130 17.20 6.28 7.73
CA GLU A 130 17.66 6.14 9.11
C GLU A 130 18.85 7.05 9.42
N GLU A 131 19.92 6.99 8.62
CA GLU A 131 21.14 7.80 8.84
C GLU A 131 20.88 9.30 8.69
N SER A 132 19.81 9.68 7.98
CA SER A 132 19.37 11.08 7.82
C SER A 132 18.32 11.50 8.84
N GLY A 133 17.91 10.61 9.75
CA GLY A 133 16.88 10.90 10.76
C GLY A 133 15.52 11.25 10.18
N LEU A 134 15.17 10.72 9.00
CA LEU A 134 13.87 11.01 8.40
C LEU A 134 12.76 10.35 9.22
N PRO A 135 11.63 11.06 9.44
CA PRO A 135 10.50 10.47 10.16
C PRO A 135 9.88 9.38 9.29
N LEU A 136 9.79 8.15 9.80
CA LEU A 136 9.16 7.01 9.13
C LEU A 136 7.90 6.59 9.90
N ALA A 137 6.88 6.15 9.16
CA ALA A 137 5.62 5.70 9.78
C ALA A 137 5.72 4.30 10.38
N VAL A 138 6.78 3.57 10.01
CA VAL A 138 7.06 2.21 10.46
C VAL A 138 8.46 2.20 11.09
N PRO A 139 8.68 1.47 12.21
CA PRO A 139 10.00 1.35 12.81
C PRO A 139 11.04 0.80 11.82
N VAL A 140 12.26 1.34 11.87
CA VAL A 140 13.36 0.98 10.96
C VAL A 140 13.65 -0.53 10.98
N ASP A 141 13.60 -1.17 12.15
CA ASP A 141 13.88 -2.61 12.26
C ASP A 141 12.88 -3.47 11.48
N ARG A 142 11.61 -3.04 11.40
CA ARG A 142 10.60 -3.73 10.58
C ARG A 142 10.86 -3.57 9.08
N LEU A 143 11.37 -2.40 8.68
CA LEU A 143 11.76 -2.16 7.29
C LEU A 143 12.99 -2.98 6.89
N ARG A 144 13.96 -3.13 7.81
CA ARG A 144 15.12 -4.01 7.62
C ARG A 144 14.69 -5.47 7.52
N GLU A 145 13.84 -5.94 8.43
CA GLU A 145 13.27 -7.28 8.41
C GLU A 145 12.60 -7.59 7.06
N LEU A 146 11.76 -6.68 6.55
CA LEU A 146 11.15 -6.83 5.23
C LEU A 146 12.19 -6.86 4.10
N SER A 147 13.23 -6.03 4.16
CA SER A 147 14.32 -6.06 3.18
C SER A 147 15.06 -7.40 3.19
N HIS A 148 15.28 -8.01 4.36
CA HIS A 148 15.89 -9.33 4.48
C HIS A 148 14.97 -10.41 3.90
N LEU A 149 13.70 -10.44 4.30
CA LEU A 149 12.70 -11.38 3.78
C LEU A 149 12.59 -11.31 2.26
N ARG A 150 12.57 -10.10 1.68
CA ARG A 150 12.56 -9.91 0.23
C ARG A 150 13.82 -10.45 -0.43
N ASN A 151 14.99 -10.21 0.15
CA ASN A 151 16.24 -10.68 -0.44
C ASN A 151 16.32 -12.21 -0.40
N ASP A 152 15.89 -12.84 0.68
CA ASP A 152 15.83 -14.30 0.78
C ASP A 152 14.81 -14.91 -0.18
N ALA A 153 13.62 -14.31 -0.26
CA ALA A 153 12.60 -14.69 -1.20
C ALA A 153 13.06 -14.51 -2.65
N ALA A 154 13.76 -13.43 -2.99
CA ALA A 154 14.19 -13.16 -4.36
C ALA A 154 15.39 -14.02 -4.77
N HIS A 155 16.41 -14.12 -3.93
CA HIS A 155 17.72 -14.65 -4.31
C HIS A 155 18.00 -16.07 -3.81
N HIS A 156 17.53 -16.42 -2.62
CA HIS A 156 17.83 -17.71 -2.00
C HIS A 156 16.74 -18.76 -2.24
N GLY A 157 15.63 -18.38 -2.88
CA GLY A 157 14.50 -19.27 -3.10
C GLY A 157 13.91 -19.79 -1.80
N SER A 158 14.10 -19.06 -0.69
CA SER A 158 13.49 -19.43 0.58
C SER A 158 11.98 -19.48 0.43
N ALA A 159 11.33 -20.28 1.28
CA ALA A 159 9.88 -20.35 1.37
C ALA A 159 9.45 -19.65 2.67
N PRO A 160 9.17 -18.33 2.63
CA PRO A 160 8.74 -17.60 3.81
C PRO A 160 7.42 -18.17 4.33
N SER A 161 7.24 -18.13 5.64
CA SER A 161 6.01 -18.58 6.28
C SER A 161 4.84 -17.66 5.90
N HIS A 162 3.62 -18.15 6.11
CA HIS A 162 2.42 -17.33 5.96
C HIS A 162 2.43 -16.12 6.93
N TRP A 163 3.02 -16.29 8.11
CA TRP A 163 3.20 -15.22 9.09
C TRP A 163 4.16 -14.16 8.57
N ASP A 164 5.29 -14.53 7.98
CA ASP A 164 6.25 -13.59 7.38
C ASP A 164 5.59 -12.77 6.27
N ALA A 165 4.80 -13.42 5.42
CA ALA A 165 4.04 -12.75 4.37
C ALA A 165 2.98 -11.79 4.94
N ALA A 166 2.29 -12.18 6.02
CA ALA A 166 1.33 -11.31 6.71
C ALA A 166 2.02 -10.06 7.27
N GLN A 167 3.16 -10.23 7.94
CA GLN A 167 3.95 -9.12 8.49
C GLN A 167 4.46 -8.19 7.39
N ALA A 168 4.98 -8.74 6.29
CA ALA A 168 5.42 -7.96 5.13
C ALA A 168 4.29 -7.11 4.54
N VAL A 169 3.11 -7.72 4.35
CA VAL A 169 1.92 -7.02 3.84
C VAL A 169 1.47 -5.94 4.82
N GLN A 170 1.50 -6.18 6.13
CA GLN A 170 1.12 -5.19 7.13
C GLN A 170 2.08 -3.98 7.14
N VAL A 171 3.39 -4.23 7.13
CA VAL A 171 4.43 -3.17 7.05
C VAL A 171 4.23 -2.30 5.81
N MET A 172 3.95 -2.93 4.67
CA MET A 172 3.60 -2.22 3.44
C MET A 172 2.34 -1.35 3.64
N ILE A 173 1.25 -1.92 4.15
CA ILE A 173 -0.02 -1.17 4.37
C ILE A 173 0.20 0.06 5.26
N ASP A 174 0.90 -0.11 6.38
CA ASP A 174 1.16 0.97 7.33
C ASP A 174 2.01 2.08 6.69
N PHE A 175 3.04 1.68 5.93
CA PHE A 175 3.90 2.63 5.25
C PHE A 175 3.17 3.39 4.13
N LEU A 176 2.42 2.70 3.26
CA LEU A 176 1.62 3.34 2.21
C LEU A 176 0.50 4.20 2.78
N GLY A 177 -0.13 3.82 3.89
CA GLY A 177 -1.16 4.64 4.54
C GLY A 177 -0.67 6.03 4.92
N ALA A 178 0.61 6.15 5.31
CA ALA A 178 1.23 7.42 5.68
C ALA A 178 1.97 8.13 4.53
N HIS A 179 2.68 7.38 3.69
CA HIS A 179 3.64 7.89 2.69
C HIS A 179 3.25 7.61 1.23
N GLY A 180 2.17 6.86 1.01
CA GLY A 180 1.60 6.57 -0.30
C GLY A 180 1.00 7.82 -0.97
N ARG A 181 0.70 7.67 -2.27
CA ARG A 181 0.05 8.73 -3.05
C ARG A 181 -1.42 8.90 -2.69
N PHE A 182 -2.08 7.82 -2.28
CA PHE A 182 -3.39 7.91 -1.67
C PHE A 182 -3.22 7.88 -0.17
N ARG A 183 -3.69 8.94 0.49
CA ARG A 183 -3.71 8.98 1.95
C ARG A 183 -5.11 8.76 2.44
N ARG A 184 -5.21 7.97 3.52
CA ARG A 184 -6.40 7.93 4.34
C ARG A 184 -6.48 9.23 5.13
N THR A 185 -7.54 9.99 4.93
CA THR A 185 -7.77 11.25 5.67
C THR A 185 -8.07 11.02 7.14
N GLY A 186 -8.44 9.79 7.54
CA GLY A 186 -8.85 9.45 8.91
C GLY A 186 -10.18 10.07 9.33
N GLN A 187 -10.69 11.02 8.55
CA GLN A 187 -12.02 11.61 8.66
C GLN A 187 -12.83 11.18 7.44
N ARG A 188 -14.02 10.64 7.71
CA ARG A 188 -15.02 10.42 6.68
C ARG A 188 -15.46 11.80 6.20
N GLU A 189 -15.11 12.16 4.96
CA GLU A 189 -15.58 13.42 4.38
C GLU A 189 -17.13 13.45 4.39
N PRO A 190 -17.78 14.62 4.29
CA PRO A 190 -19.25 14.72 4.29
C PRO A 190 -19.90 13.84 3.22
N ASP A 191 -19.13 13.59 2.16
CA ASP A 191 -19.51 12.78 1.04
C ASP A 191 -19.31 11.26 1.33
N GLY A 192 -18.50 10.93 2.33
CA GLY A 192 -18.13 9.64 2.89
C GLY A 192 -16.95 8.94 2.25
N GLY A 193 -16.15 9.67 1.46
CA GLY A 193 -14.83 9.24 1.01
C GLY A 193 -13.82 9.29 2.16
N GLU A 194 -12.83 8.39 2.13
CA GLU A 194 -11.74 8.32 3.12
C GLU A 194 -10.36 8.53 2.48
N TRP A 195 -10.28 8.72 1.16
CA TRP A 195 -9.02 8.69 0.41
C TRP A 195 -8.83 9.97 -0.41
N VAL A 196 -7.67 10.60 -0.26
CA VAL A 196 -7.28 11.78 -1.05
C VAL A 196 -6.01 11.46 -1.83
N LEU A 197 -6.02 11.79 -3.13
CA LEU A 197 -4.83 11.77 -3.96
C LEU A 197 -3.96 12.97 -3.57
N VAL A 198 -2.77 12.71 -3.06
CA VAL A 198 -1.76 13.74 -2.84
C VAL A 198 -1.10 14.01 -4.19
N ASP A 199 -1.58 15.02 -4.89
CA ASP A 199 -0.97 15.46 -6.14
C ASP A 199 0.45 15.95 -5.85
N SER A 200 1.44 15.26 -6.42
CA SER A 200 2.88 15.56 -6.22
C SER A 200 3.45 16.43 -7.34
N GLY A 201 2.60 17.17 -8.07
CA GLY A 201 3.09 17.98 -9.19
C GLY A 201 2.06 18.96 -9.76
N SER A 202 1.92 20.12 -9.12
CA SER A 202 1.81 21.36 -9.90
C SER A 202 3.20 21.63 -10.49
N SER A 203 3.52 20.98 -11.61
CA SER A 203 4.54 21.48 -12.53
C SER A 203 4.05 22.84 -13.00
N ASN A 204 4.57 23.88 -12.38
CA ASN A 204 4.35 25.26 -12.76
C ASN A 204 5.13 25.48 -14.06
N ASP A 205 4.60 24.99 -15.18
CA ASP A 205 5.07 25.34 -16.53
C ASP A 205 4.65 26.79 -16.80
N ASN A 206 5.34 27.71 -16.15
CA ASN A 206 5.37 29.11 -16.51
C ASN A 206 6.55 29.33 -17.46
N SER A 207 6.50 28.73 -18.65
CA SER A 207 7.36 29.13 -19.76
C SER A 207 6.68 30.29 -20.50
N GLY A 208 6.87 31.49 -19.93
CA GLY A 208 6.61 32.72 -20.65
C GLY A 208 7.60 32.86 -21.79
N ASP A 209 7.22 32.42 -23.00
CA ASP A 209 7.93 32.76 -24.21
C ASP A 209 7.44 34.11 -24.73
N THR A 210 8.07 35.17 -24.22
CA THR A 210 7.89 36.54 -24.72
C THR A 210 8.85 36.73 -25.88
N LYS A 211 8.45 36.33 -27.10
CA LYS A 211 9.15 36.77 -28.31
C LYS A 211 8.81 38.22 -28.60
N ALA A 212 9.72 39.12 -28.22
CA ALA A 212 9.85 40.42 -28.84
C ALA A 212 10.60 40.23 -30.17
N ASP A 213 9.93 40.48 -31.29
CA ASP A 213 10.61 40.66 -32.58
C ASP A 213 10.92 42.16 -32.80
N PRO A 214 12.16 42.50 -33.21
CA PRO A 214 12.57 43.86 -33.47
C PRO A 214 12.23 44.33 -34.89
N ALA A 215 11.85 45.61 -34.96
CA ALA A 215 11.84 46.54 -36.10
C ALA A 215 12.25 46.01 -37.49
N ALA A 216 11.30 46.07 -38.43
CA ALA A 216 11.58 46.12 -39.86
C ALA A 216 11.72 47.59 -40.31
N THR A 217 12.82 47.87 -41.01
CA THR A 217 13.09 49.09 -41.79
C THR A 217 12.63 48.87 -43.22
#